data_AF-A0A519Q942-F1
#
_entry.id   AF-A0A519Q942-F1
#
_cell.length_a   1.000
_cell.length_b   1.000
_cell.length_c   1.000
_cell.angle_alpha   90.00
_cell.angle_beta   90.00
_cell.angle_gamma   90.00
#
_symmetry.space_group_name_H-M   'P 1'
#
loop_
_entity.id
_entity.type
_entity.pdbx_description
1 polymer ?
#
loop_
_entity_poly.entity_id
_entity_poly.type
_entity_poly.pdbx_seq_one_letter_code
_entity_poly.pdbx_strand_id
1 'polypeptide(L)'
;MHGRLFREAGYAVVRSGFRTRKAAASMLFVTGGHHSHVHKHTDELSFEWFERGRMWIVDTGKYTYSKADWRAFTNSARAHNSVELTRDRPNNALSVTPPAGGLLTDLRQVGRHWEIEGEISRPAIGARHHRLFRYLPGKRLKLVDTIVLDEPGEVTAWLHLAPHRVAEARESGWRFRGGRIAYAVEGAHMSLIRVRGQTEPELQGWYAPAYHQITENDALGARLTGQTMRLTTVISLATRKDAPKP
;
A
#
# COMPACT_ATOMS: atom_id res chain seq x y z
N MET A 1 21.73 2.40 -7.69
CA MET A 1 20.40 1.81 -7.46
C MET A 1 20.20 0.71 -8.49
N HIS A 2 19.45 -0.33 -8.16
CA HIS A 2 19.13 -1.43 -9.07
C HIS A 2 17.62 -1.63 -9.07
N GLY A 3 17.04 -1.83 -10.24
CA GLY A 3 15.64 -2.18 -10.42
C GLY A 3 15.50 -3.52 -11.13
N ARG A 4 14.56 -4.35 -10.71
CA ARG A 4 14.24 -5.62 -11.39
C ARG A 4 12.76 -5.90 -11.32
N LEU A 5 12.20 -6.28 -12.46
CA LEU A 5 10.81 -6.74 -12.61
C LEU A 5 10.83 -8.24 -12.90
N PHE A 6 10.09 -8.99 -12.09
CA PHE A 6 9.83 -10.41 -12.29
C PHE A 6 8.39 -10.52 -12.81
N ARG A 7 8.22 -10.36 -14.12
CA ARG A 7 6.89 -10.25 -14.76
C ARG A 7 6.01 -11.45 -14.47
N GLU A 8 6.58 -12.65 -14.64
CA GLU A 8 5.88 -13.90 -14.34
C GLU A 8 5.47 -13.92 -12.88
N ALA A 9 6.39 -13.82 -11.92
CA ALA A 9 6.05 -13.85 -10.50
C ALA A 9 5.19 -12.66 -10.01
N GLY A 10 5.16 -11.55 -10.75
CA GLY A 10 4.41 -10.33 -10.40
C GLY A 10 5.05 -9.52 -9.27
N TYR A 11 6.39 -9.45 -9.25
CA TYR A 11 7.13 -8.63 -8.28
C TYR A 11 8.03 -7.61 -8.96
N ALA A 12 8.11 -6.41 -8.39
CA ALA A 12 9.08 -5.39 -8.78
C ALA A 12 9.87 -4.92 -7.56
N VAL A 13 11.20 -4.82 -7.72
CA VAL A 13 12.09 -4.41 -6.64
C VAL A 13 13.02 -3.32 -7.14
N VAL A 14 13.07 -2.19 -6.42
CA VAL A 14 14.06 -1.13 -6.62
C VAL A 14 14.84 -0.95 -5.33
N ARG A 15 16.15 -1.23 -5.32
CA ARG A 15 16.97 -1.15 -4.10
C ARG A 15 18.37 -0.58 -4.30
N SER A 16 18.97 -0.12 -3.20
CA SER A 16 20.39 0.20 -3.11
C SER A 16 21.25 -1.07 -3.26
N GLY A 17 22.54 -0.91 -3.56
CA GLY A 17 23.48 -2.03 -3.64
C GLY A 17 23.68 -2.70 -2.27
N PHE A 18 24.11 -3.97 -2.27
CA PHE A 18 24.31 -4.72 -1.01
C PHE A 18 25.46 -4.16 -0.14
N ARG A 19 26.42 -3.44 -0.74
CA ARG A 19 27.49 -2.75 -0.01
C ARG A 19 27.08 -1.39 0.54
N THR A 20 25.85 -0.92 0.27
CA THR A 20 25.36 0.35 0.82
C THR A 20 25.19 0.20 2.33
N ARG A 21 25.76 1.13 3.10
CA ARG A 21 25.61 1.17 4.57
C ARG A 21 24.12 1.18 4.92
N LYS A 22 23.73 0.42 5.95
CA LYS A 22 22.33 0.30 6.41
C LYS A 22 21.61 1.65 6.53
N ALA A 23 22.25 2.65 7.13
CA ALA A 23 21.67 3.99 7.32
C ALA A 23 21.39 4.78 6.02
N ALA A 24 21.95 4.34 4.89
CA ALA A 24 21.76 4.91 3.57
C ALA A 24 21.06 3.94 2.59
N ALA A 25 20.64 2.76 3.07
CA ALA A 25 19.99 1.77 2.24
C ALA A 25 18.52 2.12 1.98
N SER A 26 18.07 1.81 0.78
CA SER A 26 16.75 2.15 0.23
C SER A 26 16.20 0.96 -0.52
N MET A 27 14.92 0.64 -0.36
CA MET A 27 14.24 -0.41 -1.11
C MET A 27 12.74 -0.10 -1.22
N LEU A 28 12.21 -0.26 -2.43
CA LEU A 28 10.79 -0.39 -2.70
C LEU A 28 10.56 -1.81 -3.23
N PHE A 29 9.66 -2.53 -2.59
CA PHE A 29 9.21 -3.85 -3.01
C PHE A 29 7.72 -3.74 -3.35
N VAL A 30 7.33 -4.14 -4.56
CA VAL A 30 5.94 -4.08 -5.05
C VAL A 30 5.51 -5.47 -5.44
N THR A 31 4.28 -5.83 -5.07
CA THR A 31 3.60 -7.06 -5.47
C THR A 31 2.40 -6.70 -6.34
N GLY A 32 2.19 -7.47 -7.40
CA GLY A 32 1.02 -7.37 -8.26
C GLY A 32 0.58 -8.72 -8.84
N GLY A 33 1.30 -9.80 -8.55
CA GLY A 33 1.05 -11.11 -9.13
C GLY A 33 -0.15 -11.84 -8.54
N HIS A 34 -0.80 -12.65 -9.38
CA HIS A 34 -1.82 -13.61 -8.99
C HIS A 34 -1.56 -14.95 -9.69
N HIS A 35 -1.04 -15.94 -8.93
CA HIS A 35 -0.64 -17.25 -9.45
C HIS A 35 -1.53 -18.40 -9.03
N SER A 36 -2.26 -18.22 -7.93
CA SER A 36 -3.22 -19.21 -7.44
C SER A 36 -4.16 -18.57 -6.43
N HIS A 37 -5.25 -19.27 -6.11
CA HIS A 37 -6.12 -18.93 -4.98
C HIS A 37 -5.57 -19.46 -3.63
N VAL A 38 -4.55 -20.34 -3.65
CA VAL A 38 -4.00 -20.98 -2.46
C VAL A 38 -2.87 -20.11 -1.91
N HIS A 39 -2.95 -19.76 -0.62
CA HIS A 39 -2.01 -18.84 0.05
C HIS A 39 -1.94 -17.41 -0.51
N LYS A 40 -2.90 -17.03 -1.36
CA LYS A 40 -3.01 -15.69 -1.92
C LYS A 40 -3.86 -14.79 -1.03
N HIS A 41 -3.37 -13.58 -0.82
CA HIS A 41 -4.12 -12.48 -0.22
C HIS A 41 -4.65 -11.56 -1.34
N THR A 42 -5.60 -10.68 -1.04
CA THR A 42 -6.02 -9.60 -1.94
C THR A 42 -5.07 -8.40 -1.80
N ASP A 43 -3.79 -8.64 -2.08
CA ASP A 43 -2.68 -7.68 -1.93
C ASP A 43 -2.19 -7.14 -3.28
N GLU A 44 -3.00 -7.24 -4.35
CA GLU A 44 -2.56 -6.78 -5.66
C GLU A 44 -2.21 -5.28 -5.65
N LEU A 45 -1.08 -4.92 -6.26
CA LEU A 45 -0.52 -3.56 -6.27
C LEU A 45 -0.15 -3.01 -4.88
N SER A 46 -0.04 -3.90 -3.87
CA SER A 46 0.56 -3.58 -2.57
C SER A 46 2.07 -3.40 -2.68
N PHE A 47 2.65 -2.81 -1.64
CA PHE A 47 4.08 -2.54 -1.59
C PHE A 47 4.58 -2.44 -0.15
N GLU A 48 5.89 -2.58 0.01
CA GLU A 48 6.61 -2.27 1.22
C GLU A 48 7.72 -1.26 0.91
N TRP A 49 7.96 -0.33 1.84
CA TRP A 49 8.93 0.75 1.63
C TRP A 49 9.94 0.83 2.77
N PHE A 50 11.20 0.63 2.43
CA PHE A 50 12.35 0.66 3.32
C PHE A 50 13.26 1.83 2.97
N GLU A 51 13.60 2.63 3.97
CA GLU A 51 14.49 3.78 3.81
C GLU A 51 15.33 4.00 5.06
N ARG A 52 16.59 4.39 4.86
CA ARG A 52 17.52 4.74 5.95
C ARG A 52 17.65 3.63 6.99
N GLY A 53 17.63 2.37 6.54
CA GLY A 53 17.93 1.22 7.39
C GLY A 53 16.74 0.62 8.15
N ARG A 54 15.50 1.03 7.84
CA ARG A 54 14.28 0.55 8.49
C ARG A 54 13.06 0.61 7.58
N MET A 55 12.02 -0.14 7.92
CA MET A 55 10.71 -0.04 7.27
C MET A 55 10.02 1.28 7.59
N TRP A 56 9.32 1.82 6.61
CA TRP A 56 8.46 3.01 6.73
C TRP A 56 7.01 2.65 6.49
N ILE A 57 6.77 1.88 5.44
CA ILE A 57 5.49 1.26 5.10
C ILE A 57 5.71 -0.25 5.13
N VAL A 58 4.85 -0.99 5.83
CA VAL A 58 4.95 -2.44 6.05
C VAL A 58 3.73 -3.13 5.47
N ASP A 59 3.87 -4.40 5.11
CA ASP A 59 2.69 -5.27 4.95
C ASP A 59 2.17 -5.70 6.32
N THR A 60 0.87 -5.97 6.47
CA THR A 60 0.30 -6.52 7.71
C THR A 60 0.88 -7.90 8.02
N GLY A 61 1.26 -8.68 7.00
CA GLY A 61 1.81 -10.02 7.17
C GLY A 61 0.74 -11.05 7.50
N LYS A 62 1.12 -12.06 8.28
CA LYS A 62 0.29 -13.24 8.55
C LYS A 62 0.38 -13.64 10.00
N TYR A 63 -0.74 -13.53 10.72
CA TYR A 63 -0.76 -13.77 12.16
C TYR A 63 -0.96 -15.24 12.54
N THR A 64 -2.06 -15.87 12.10
CA THR A 64 -2.37 -17.26 12.45
C THR A 64 -3.30 -17.91 11.41
N TYR A 65 -3.31 -19.24 11.38
CA TYR A 65 -4.28 -20.02 10.60
C TYR A 65 -5.55 -20.36 11.38
N SER A 66 -5.49 -20.34 12.71
CA SER A 66 -6.53 -20.89 13.60
C SER A 66 -7.60 -19.89 14.02
N LYS A 67 -7.38 -18.58 13.83
CA LYS A 67 -8.38 -17.54 14.14
C LYS A 67 -8.99 -17.02 12.84
N ALA A 68 -10.26 -17.35 12.61
CA ALA A 68 -10.97 -17.06 11.37
C ALA A 68 -10.98 -15.57 11.03
N ASP A 69 -11.34 -14.70 11.97
CA ASP A 69 -11.44 -13.25 11.72
C ASP A 69 -10.09 -12.62 11.39
N TRP A 70 -9.04 -13.02 12.10
CA TRP A 70 -7.68 -12.56 11.82
C TRP A 70 -7.19 -13.01 10.45
N ARG A 71 -7.47 -14.26 10.07
CA ARG A 71 -7.13 -14.77 8.76
C ARG A 71 -7.92 -14.06 7.66
N ALA A 72 -9.21 -13.81 7.89
CA ALA A 72 -10.05 -13.05 6.97
C ALA A 72 -9.50 -11.63 6.78
N PHE A 73 -9.13 -10.96 7.87
CA PHE A 73 -8.49 -9.65 7.83
C PHE A 73 -7.15 -9.68 7.10
N THR A 74 -6.20 -10.53 7.47
CA THR A 74 -4.87 -10.55 6.84
C THR A 74 -4.93 -10.90 5.35
N ASN A 75 -5.95 -11.62 4.90
CA ASN A 75 -6.15 -11.96 3.49
C ASN A 75 -6.86 -10.87 2.69
N SER A 76 -7.38 -9.83 3.35
CA SER A 76 -8.20 -8.79 2.73
C SER A 76 -7.40 -7.58 2.25
N ALA A 77 -7.91 -6.88 1.24
CA ALA A 77 -7.26 -5.70 0.68
C ALA A 77 -7.01 -4.58 1.72
N ARG A 78 -7.87 -4.48 2.73
CA ARG A 78 -7.74 -3.50 3.81
C ARG A 78 -6.57 -3.75 4.76
N ALA A 79 -5.94 -4.94 4.72
CA ALA A 79 -4.70 -5.22 5.44
C ALA A 79 -3.44 -4.88 4.62
N HIS A 80 -3.58 -4.42 3.38
CA HIS A 80 -2.46 -4.22 2.47
C HIS A 80 -2.36 -2.76 2.03
N ASN A 81 -1.20 -2.39 1.48
CA ASN A 81 -0.95 -1.03 0.99
C ASN A 81 -1.54 -0.85 -0.42
N SER A 82 -2.83 -1.12 -0.56
CA SER A 82 -3.58 -1.13 -1.82
C SER A 82 -4.97 -0.50 -1.65
N VAL A 83 -5.85 -0.70 -2.61
CA VAL A 83 -7.23 -0.19 -2.60
C VAL A 83 -8.21 -1.31 -2.24
N GLU A 84 -8.96 -1.09 -1.17
CA GLU A 84 -10.18 -1.82 -0.88
C GLU A 84 -11.28 -1.27 -1.80
N LEU A 85 -11.67 -2.07 -2.81
CA LEU A 85 -12.53 -1.67 -3.92
C LEU A 85 -14.01 -1.79 -3.61
N THR A 86 -14.36 -2.54 -2.57
CA THR A 86 -15.74 -2.70 -2.10
C THR A 86 -15.71 -3.13 -0.64
N ARG A 87 -16.68 -2.64 0.15
CA ARG A 87 -16.91 -3.09 1.53
C ARG A 87 -17.92 -4.23 1.60
N ASP A 88 -18.77 -4.37 0.58
CA ASP A 88 -19.87 -5.33 0.56
C ASP A 88 -19.41 -6.75 0.26
N ARG A 89 -18.22 -6.90 -0.34
CA ARG A 89 -17.64 -8.19 -0.65
C ARG A 89 -16.24 -8.32 -0.04
N PRO A 90 -16.01 -9.32 0.82
CA PRO A 90 -14.69 -9.53 1.40
C PRO A 90 -13.66 -9.77 0.29
N ASN A 91 -12.41 -9.38 0.56
CA ASN A 91 -11.27 -9.69 -0.30
C ASN A 91 -11.42 -9.19 -1.75
N ASN A 92 -12.12 -8.06 -1.98
CA ASN A 92 -12.46 -7.54 -3.32
C ASN A 92 -13.05 -8.61 -4.26
N ALA A 93 -13.90 -9.49 -3.72
CA ALA A 93 -14.52 -10.60 -4.45
C ALA A 93 -13.54 -11.61 -5.07
N LEU A 94 -12.33 -11.75 -4.53
CA LEU A 94 -11.31 -12.69 -4.99
C LEU A 94 -11.78 -14.16 -5.01
N SER A 95 -12.74 -14.52 -4.15
CA SER A 95 -13.37 -15.85 -4.12
C SER A 95 -14.35 -16.11 -5.26
N VAL A 96 -14.82 -15.05 -5.93
CA VAL A 96 -15.81 -15.12 -7.02
C VAL A 96 -15.12 -15.10 -8.38
N THR A 97 -14.08 -14.27 -8.53
CA THR A 97 -13.36 -14.14 -9.80
C THR A 97 -11.88 -13.84 -9.54
N PRO A 98 -10.95 -14.57 -10.18
CA PRO A 98 -9.54 -14.20 -10.13
C PRO A 98 -9.37 -12.77 -10.67
N PRO A 99 -8.41 -11.99 -10.18
CA PRO A 99 -8.12 -10.69 -10.77
C PRO A 99 -7.73 -10.90 -12.23
N ALA A 100 -8.36 -10.15 -13.13
CA ALA A 100 -7.82 -9.98 -14.47
C ALA A 100 -6.76 -8.87 -14.40
N GLY A 101 -5.66 -9.03 -15.13
CA GLY A 101 -4.70 -7.94 -15.32
C GLY A 101 -3.65 -7.73 -14.23
N GLY A 102 -3.54 -8.58 -13.19
CA GLY A 102 -2.52 -8.50 -12.12
C GLY A 102 -1.07 -8.72 -12.57
N LEU A 103 -0.58 -7.84 -13.44
CA LEU A 103 0.75 -7.88 -14.02
C LEU A 103 1.34 -6.51 -13.85
N LEU A 104 2.40 -6.43 -13.02
CA LEU A 104 3.27 -5.27 -13.06
C LEU A 104 3.81 -5.17 -14.51
N THR A 105 3.37 -4.14 -15.23
CA THR A 105 3.50 -4.04 -16.68
C THR A 105 4.81 -3.40 -17.10
N ASP A 106 5.41 -2.58 -16.25
CA ASP A 106 6.68 -1.92 -16.56
C ASP A 106 7.50 -1.63 -15.32
N LEU A 107 8.81 -1.60 -15.50
CA LEU A 107 9.77 -1.02 -14.56
C LEU A 107 10.82 -0.28 -15.37
N ARG A 108 10.89 1.03 -15.19
CA ARG A 108 11.85 1.89 -15.90
C ARG A 108 12.48 2.92 -14.98
N GLN A 109 13.67 3.37 -15.38
CA GLN A 109 14.34 4.49 -14.74
C GLN A 109 14.15 5.74 -15.60
N VAL A 110 13.58 6.80 -15.01
CA VAL A 110 13.35 8.10 -15.66
C VAL A 110 14.15 9.15 -14.90
N GLY A 111 15.31 9.51 -15.43
CA GLY A 111 16.28 10.36 -14.74
C GLY A 111 16.71 9.77 -13.40
N ARG A 112 16.32 10.41 -12.29
CA ARG A 112 16.61 9.94 -10.91
C ARG A 112 15.48 9.12 -10.30
N HIS A 113 14.34 9.03 -10.97
CA HIS A 113 13.15 8.33 -10.50
C HIS A 113 13.08 6.93 -11.09
N TRP A 114 12.45 6.04 -10.35
CA TRP A 114 12.00 4.75 -10.85
C TRP A 114 10.49 4.77 -10.98
N GLU A 115 10.00 4.25 -12.09
CA GLU A 115 8.57 4.10 -12.35
C GLU A 115 8.22 2.62 -12.43
N ILE A 116 7.17 2.23 -11.71
CA ILE A 116 6.58 0.89 -11.76
C ILE A 116 5.10 1.09 -12.02
N GLU A 117 4.53 0.30 -12.91
CA GLU A 117 3.13 0.41 -13.29
C GLU A 117 2.46 -0.96 -13.18
N GLY A 118 1.19 -0.95 -12.80
CA GLY A 118 0.36 -2.15 -12.78
C GLY A 118 -1.11 -1.78 -12.78
N GLU A 119 -1.92 -2.72 -13.22
CA GLU A 119 -3.38 -2.60 -13.28
C GLU A 119 -4.00 -3.86 -12.68
N ILE A 120 -5.23 -3.74 -12.19
CA ILE A 120 -6.11 -4.86 -11.89
C ILE A 120 -7.52 -4.53 -12.36
N SER A 121 -8.23 -5.55 -12.81
CA SER A 121 -9.65 -5.52 -13.11
C SER A 121 -10.37 -6.59 -12.30
N ARG A 122 -11.52 -6.21 -11.74
CA ARG A 122 -12.42 -7.02 -10.93
C ARG A 122 -13.84 -6.94 -11.54
N PRO A 123 -14.11 -7.67 -12.63
CA PRO A 123 -15.39 -7.57 -13.35
C PRO A 123 -16.61 -7.91 -12.48
N ALA A 124 -16.48 -8.88 -11.55
CA ALA A 124 -17.57 -9.29 -10.67
C ALA A 124 -18.09 -8.18 -9.74
N ILE A 125 -17.31 -7.13 -9.53
CA ILE A 125 -17.69 -5.94 -8.75
C ILE A 125 -17.57 -4.65 -9.57
N GLY A 126 -17.43 -4.77 -10.90
CA GLY A 126 -17.34 -3.63 -11.81
C GLY A 126 -16.24 -2.63 -11.47
N ALA A 127 -15.05 -3.10 -11.06
CA ALA A 127 -13.98 -2.21 -10.59
C ALA A 127 -12.67 -2.43 -11.37
N ARG A 128 -12.01 -1.33 -11.74
CA ARG A 128 -10.65 -1.30 -12.31
C ARG A 128 -9.77 -0.39 -11.48
N HIS A 129 -8.54 -0.80 -11.22
CA HIS A 129 -7.56 -0.04 -10.48
C HIS A 129 -6.21 -0.09 -11.17
N HIS A 130 -5.71 1.07 -11.55
CA HIS A 130 -4.39 1.29 -12.08
C HIS A 130 -3.53 2.04 -11.07
N ARG A 131 -2.27 1.65 -10.91
CA ARG A 131 -1.31 2.32 -10.04
C ARG A 131 0.01 2.58 -10.75
N LEU A 132 0.44 3.83 -10.71
CA LEU A 132 1.80 4.26 -11.03
C LEU A 132 2.57 4.58 -9.74
N PHE A 133 3.65 3.84 -9.49
CA PHE A 133 4.65 4.17 -8.49
C PHE A 133 5.72 5.06 -9.13
N ARG A 134 6.02 6.21 -8.53
CA ARG A 134 7.16 7.06 -8.88
C ARG A 134 8.06 7.22 -7.66
N TYR A 135 9.14 6.46 -7.65
CA TYR A 135 10.03 6.35 -6.52
C TYR A 135 11.33 7.14 -6.73
N LEU A 136 11.63 8.04 -5.79
CA LEU A 136 12.91 8.74 -5.70
C LEU A 136 13.64 8.28 -4.43
N PRO A 137 14.60 7.35 -4.55
CA PRO A 137 15.28 6.72 -3.42
C PRO A 137 15.87 7.73 -2.43
N GLY A 138 15.65 7.48 -1.14
CA GLY A 138 16.13 8.33 -0.04
C GLY A 138 15.39 9.67 0.09
N LYS A 139 14.31 9.89 -0.67
CA LYS A 139 13.56 11.16 -0.67
C LYS A 139 12.06 10.99 -0.60
N ARG A 140 11.43 10.32 -1.57
CA ARG A 140 9.97 10.23 -1.65
C ARG A 140 9.48 9.06 -2.50
N LEU A 141 8.29 8.59 -2.18
CA LEU A 141 7.47 7.70 -3.00
C LEU A 141 6.17 8.43 -3.35
N LYS A 142 5.88 8.55 -4.64
CA LYS A 142 4.58 9.05 -5.13
C LYS A 142 3.80 7.89 -5.72
N LEU A 143 2.55 7.72 -5.32
CA LEU A 143 1.59 6.82 -5.93
C LEU A 143 0.58 7.67 -6.70
N VAL A 144 0.20 7.22 -7.88
CA VAL A 144 -0.94 7.76 -8.62
C VAL A 144 -1.86 6.58 -8.90
N ASP A 145 -2.99 6.58 -8.22
CA ASP A 145 -4.05 5.59 -8.35
C ASP A 145 -5.13 6.16 -9.25
N THR A 146 -5.50 5.42 -10.30
CA THR A 146 -6.70 5.68 -11.11
C THR A 146 -7.66 4.53 -10.86
N ILE A 147 -8.83 4.83 -10.32
CA ILE A 147 -9.84 3.84 -9.93
C ILE A 147 -11.10 4.15 -10.72
N VAL A 148 -11.63 3.15 -11.42
CA VAL A 148 -12.86 3.26 -12.21
C VAL A 148 -13.84 2.20 -11.73
N LEU A 149 -15.01 2.64 -11.30
CA LEU A 149 -16.14 1.78 -10.97
C LEU A 149 -17.19 1.88 -12.09
N ASP A 150 -17.92 0.80 -12.35
CA ASP A 150 -19.01 0.79 -13.32
C ASP A 150 -20.16 1.69 -12.83
N GLU A 151 -20.40 1.74 -11.51
CA GLU A 151 -21.34 2.64 -10.84
C GLU A 151 -20.62 3.48 -9.76
N PRO A 152 -21.09 4.70 -9.44
CA PRO A 152 -20.55 5.49 -8.34
C PRO A 152 -20.55 4.71 -7.02
N GLY A 153 -19.45 4.74 -6.29
CA GLY A 153 -19.28 3.96 -5.05
C GLY A 153 -18.22 4.51 -4.12
N GLU A 154 -17.99 3.78 -3.02
CA GLU A 154 -16.96 4.08 -2.03
C GLU A 154 -15.81 3.07 -2.11
N VAL A 155 -14.58 3.57 -2.09
CA VAL A 155 -13.34 2.77 -1.98
C VAL A 155 -12.45 3.34 -0.90
N THR A 156 -11.54 2.54 -0.36
CA THR A 156 -10.53 3.03 0.59
C THR A 156 -9.12 2.64 0.16
N ALA A 157 -8.25 3.62 -0.08
CA ALA A 157 -6.83 3.40 -0.29
C ALA A 157 -6.10 3.37 1.06
N TRP A 158 -5.49 2.24 1.39
CA TRP A 158 -4.85 2.00 2.68
C TRP A 158 -3.32 2.13 2.63
N LEU A 159 -2.74 2.63 3.73
CA LEU A 159 -1.30 2.66 3.99
C LEU A 159 -1.02 2.26 5.44
N HIS A 160 -0.11 1.32 5.64
CA HIS A 160 0.24 0.78 6.94
C HIS A 160 1.64 1.24 7.33
N LEU A 161 1.71 2.16 8.30
CA LEU A 161 3.00 2.62 8.81
C LEU A 161 3.71 1.50 9.59
N ALA A 162 5.03 1.52 9.57
CA ALA A 162 5.80 0.67 10.50
C ALA A 162 5.41 1.00 11.97
N PRO A 163 5.30 0.01 12.89
CA PRO A 163 4.69 0.19 14.23
C PRO A 163 5.27 1.33 15.09
N HIS A 164 6.56 1.63 14.91
CA HIS A 164 7.29 2.69 15.61
C HIS A 164 7.00 4.10 15.08
N ARG A 165 6.13 4.22 14.07
CA ARG A 165 5.72 5.49 13.47
C ARG A 165 4.26 5.73 13.83
N VAL A 166 4.01 6.91 14.38
CA VAL A 166 2.68 7.37 14.76
C VAL A 166 2.38 8.61 13.93
N ALA A 167 1.26 8.56 13.23
CA ALA A 167 0.73 9.61 12.39
C ALA A 167 -0.09 10.62 13.21
N GLU A 168 0.12 11.89 12.90
CA GLU A 168 -0.72 13.00 13.35
C GLU A 168 -1.45 13.59 12.14
N ALA A 169 -2.73 13.91 12.29
CA ALA A 169 -3.55 14.50 11.25
C ALA A 169 -3.03 15.89 10.82
N ARG A 170 -3.10 16.17 9.53
CA ARG A 170 -2.91 17.50 8.92
C ARG A 170 -4.03 17.71 7.90
N GLU A 171 -4.24 18.95 7.49
CA GLU A 171 -5.33 19.35 6.60
C GLU A 171 -5.49 18.44 5.36
N SER A 172 -4.37 18.06 4.72
CA SER A 172 -4.36 17.23 3.51
C SER A 172 -3.51 15.94 3.65
N GLY A 173 -3.36 15.42 4.87
CA GLY A 173 -2.66 14.15 5.09
C GLY A 173 -2.15 13.93 6.50
N TRP A 174 -0.93 13.41 6.60
CA TRP A 174 -0.37 12.89 7.84
C TRP A 174 1.08 13.34 8.04
N ARG A 175 1.46 13.62 9.29
CA ARG A 175 2.87 13.79 9.68
C ARG A 175 3.26 12.70 10.66
N PHE A 176 4.49 12.21 10.58
CA PHE A 176 5.05 11.30 11.57
C PHE A 176 6.56 11.53 11.71
N ARG A 177 7.20 10.87 12.67
CA ARG A 177 8.63 11.05 12.94
C ARG A 177 9.48 10.85 11.66
N GLY A 178 10.05 11.93 11.17
CA GLY A 178 10.94 11.94 10.02
C GLY A 178 10.26 11.92 8.65
N GLY A 179 8.94 12.09 8.54
CA GLY A 179 8.28 12.15 7.24
C GLY A 179 6.84 12.66 7.28
N ARG A 180 6.23 12.72 6.10
CA ARG A 180 4.82 13.10 5.90
C ARG A 180 4.20 12.36 4.73
N ILE A 181 2.88 12.25 4.73
CA ILE A 181 2.05 11.84 3.61
C ILE A 181 1.14 13.00 3.26
N ALA A 182 1.03 13.31 1.96
CA ALA A 182 0.08 14.29 1.44
C ALA A 182 -0.76 13.63 0.34
N TYR A 183 -2.04 13.99 0.29
CA TYR A 183 -3.00 13.49 -0.70
C TYR A 183 -3.51 14.61 -1.59
N ALA A 184 -3.82 14.28 -2.84
CA ALA A 184 -4.61 15.10 -3.74
C ALA A 184 -5.58 14.19 -4.51
N VAL A 185 -6.82 14.63 -4.70
CA VAL A 185 -7.88 13.85 -5.33
C VAL A 185 -8.52 14.63 -6.47
N GLU A 186 -8.85 13.93 -7.55
CA GLU A 186 -9.65 14.41 -8.68
C GLU A 186 -10.82 13.42 -8.91
N GLY A 187 -12.02 13.92 -9.20
CA GLY A 187 -13.19 13.07 -9.53
C GLY A 187 -13.85 12.35 -8.35
N ALA A 188 -13.48 12.67 -7.11
CA ALA A 188 -14.06 12.08 -5.90
C ALA A 188 -14.09 13.07 -4.72
N HIS A 189 -15.03 12.85 -3.81
CA HIS A 189 -14.92 13.36 -2.44
C HIS A 189 -13.95 12.48 -1.64
N MET A 190 -13.08 13.07 -0.83
CA MET A 190 -12.11 12.35 -0.01
C MET A 190 -12.28 12.67 1.48
N SER A 191 -12.27 11.62 2.31
CA SER A 191 -12.10 11.72 3.76
C SER A 191 -10.90 10.90 4.21
N LEU A 192 -10.24 11.33 5.28
CA LEU A 192 -9.06 10.67 5.83
C LEU A 192 -9.43 9.97 7.14
N ILE A 193 -9.03 8.71 7.26
CA ILE A 193 -9.24 7.89 8.46
C ILE A 193 -7.90 7.36 8.96
N ARG A 194 -7.74 7.36 10.28
CA ARG A 194 -6.59 6.75 10.97
C ARG A 194 -7.12 5.74 11.97
N VAL A 195 -6.62 4.52 11.86
CA VAL A 195 -7.00 3.40 12.74
C VAL A 195 -5.73 2.75 13.29
N ARG A 196 -5.74 2.41 14.57
CA ARG A 196 -4.64 1.72 15.27
C ARG A 196 -5.22 0.73 16.26
N GLY A 197 -4.84 -0.55 16.15
CA GLY A 197 -5.21 -1.57 17.12
C GLY A 197 -6.71 -1.85 17.23
N GLN A 198 -7.50 -1.62 16.18
CA GLN A 198 -8.95 -1.79 16.23
C GLN A 198 -9.32 -3.27 16.12
N THR A 199 -10.18 -3.76 17.01
CA THR A 199 -10.77 -5.11 16.93
C THR A 199 -12.22 -5.10 16.46
N GLU A 200 -12.98 -4.08 16.83
CA GLU A 200 -14.40 -3.91 16.52
C GLU A 200 -14.66 -2.58 15.81
N PRO A 201 -15.65 -2.47 14.90
CA PRO A 201 -16.49 -3.57 14.38
C PRO A 201 -15.72 -4.48 13.41
N GLU A 202 -14.54 -4.07 12.97
CA GLU A 202 -13.69 -4.84 12.05
C GLU A 202 -12.21 -4.61 12.39
N LEU A 203 -11.39 -5.67 12.34
CA LEU A 203 -9.95 -5.62 12.63
C LEU A 203 -9.19 -4.62 11.76
N GLN A 204 -8.44 -3.66 12.30
CA GLN A 204 -7.60 -2.76 11.47
C GLN A 204 -6.45 -2.14 12.27
N GLY A 205 -5.37 -1.76 11.59
CA GLY A 205 -4.22 -1.13 12.25
C GLY A 205 -3.40 -2.11 13.06
N TRP A 206 -3.09 -3.26 12.46
CA TRP A 206 -2.26 -4.30 13.04
C TRP A 206 -1.10 -4.67 12.12
N TYR A 207 0.00 -5.14 12.73
CA TYR A 207 1.18 -5.66 12.07
C TYR A 207 1.58 -6.99 12.70
N ALA A 208 1.66 -8.04 11.88
CA ALA A 208 2.00 -9.40 12.26
C ALA A 208 3.32 -9.83 11.60
N PRO A 209 4.49 -9.48 12.19
CA PRO A 209 5.81 -9.77 11.60
C PRO A 209 6.16 -11.26 11.58
N ALA A 210 5.53 -12.04 12.46
CA ALA A 210 5.79 -13.46 12.62
C ALA A 210 4.54 -14.18 13.15
N TYR A 211 4.55 -15.51 13.04
CA TYR A 211 3.44 -16.34 13.51
C TYR A 211 3.17 -16.12 15.00
N HIS A 212 1.90 -15.91 15.35
CA HIS A 212 1.44 -15.56 16.70
C HIS A 212 2.01 -14.26 17.30
N GLN A 213 2.75 -13.45 16.54
CA GLN A 213 3.20 -12.13 16.97
C GLN A 213 2.36 -11.06 16.29
N ILE A 214 1.85 -10.12 17.08
CA ILE A 214 1.11 -8.99 16.55
C ILE A 214 1.37 -7.74 17.39
N THR A 215 1.38 -6.61 16.72
CA THR A 215 1.48 -5.29 17.35
C THR A 215 0.60 -4.32 16.59
N GLU A 216 0.12 -3.30 17.27
CA GLU A 216 -0.63 -2.23 16.65
C GLU A 216 0.27 -1.38 15.75
N ASN A 217 -0.27 -0.90 14.64
CA ASN A 217 0.33 0.14 13.81
C ASN A 217 -0.73 1.10 13.28
N ASP A 218 -0.30 2.22 12.72
CA ASP A 218 -1.23 3.16 12.10
C ASP A 218 -1.55 2.70 10.68
N ALA A 219 -2.80 2.26 10.48
CA ALA A 219 -3.43 2.12 9.19
C ALA A 219 -4.11 3.45 8.81
N LEU A 220 -3.68 4.03 7.70
CA LEU A 220 -4.12 5.32 7.20
C LEU A 220 -4.93 5.08 5.94
N GLY A 221 -6.22 5.38 5.99
CA GLY A 221 -7.13 5.26 4.85
C GLY A 221 -7.42 6.62 4.23
N ALA A 222 -7.33 6.69 2.91
CA ALA A 222 -7.98 7.73 2.11
C ALA A 222 -9.24 7.12 1.51
N ARG A 223 -10.39 7.45 2.09
CA ARG A 223 -11.70 7.00 1.64
C ARG A 223 -12.21 7.94 0.56
N LEU A 224 -12.55 7.38 -0.59
CA LEU A 224 -12.97 8.10 -1.78
C LEU A 224 -14.39 7.70 -2.15
N THR A 225 -15.20 8.68 -2.53
CA THR A 225 -16.54 8.45 -3.07
C THR A 225 -16.63 9.09 -4.45
N GLY A 226 -16.91 8.27 -5.47
CA GLY A 226 -16.94 8.68 -6.88
C GLY A 226 -17.04 7.48 -7.81
N GLN A 227 -16.94 7.72 -9.11
CA GLN A 227 -16.99 6.66 -10.13
C GLN A 227 -15.64 6.53 -10.86
N THR A 228 -15.13 7.63 -11.41
CA THR A 228 -13.77 7.73 -11.96
C THR A 228 -12.97 8.63 -11.04
N MET A 229 -12.03 8.04 -10.31
CA MET A 229 -11.32 8.68 -9.22
C MET A 229 -9.83 8.62 -9.48
N ARG A 230 -9.14 9.74 -9.24
CA ARG A 230 -7.68 9.77 -9.30
C ARG A 230 -7.11 10.28 -7.99
N LEU A 231 -6.41 9.40 -7.28
CA LEU A 231 -5.76 9.70 -6.02
C LEU A 231 -4.24 9.79 -6.23
N THR A 232 -3.68 10.94 -5.90
CA THR A 232 -2.24 11.12 -5.77
C THR A 232 -1.85 11.05 -4.29
N THR A 233 -1.01 10.09 -3.93
CA THR A 233 -0.41 9.96 -2.60
C THR A 233 1.07 10.27 -2.67
N VAL A 234 1.58 11.17 -1.82
CA VAL A 234 3.01 11.50 -1.76
C VAL A 234 3.56 11.26 -0.37
N ILE A 235 4.36 10.21 -0.22
CA ILE A 235 5.10 9.88 1.00
C ILE A 235 6.50 10.49 0.90
N SER A 236 6.83 11.45 1.77
CA SER A 236 8.11 12.17 1.75
C SER A 236 8.89 11.98 3.04
N LEU A 237 10.19 11.74 2.92
CA LEU A 237 11.11 11.79 4.04
C LEU A 237 11.38 13.27 4.38
N ALA A 238 11.36 13.61 5.66
CA ALA A 238 11.83 14.90 6.13
C ALA A 238 13.30 15.09 5.74
N THR A 239 13.63 16.31 5.34
CA THR A 239 15.02 16.69 5.13
C THR A 239 15.71 16.75 6.49
N ARG A 240 17.04 16.58 6.56
CA ARG A 240 17.77 16.65 7.84
C ARG A 240 17.59 17.98 8.58
N LYS A 241 17.15 19.06 7.90
CA LYS A 241 16.87 20.36 8.51
C LYS A 241 15.52 20.41 9.25
N ASP A 242 14.60 19.51 8.92
CA ASP A 242 13.22 19.51 9.46
C ASP A 242 12.99 18.38 10.49
N ALA A 243 14.03 17.62 10.84
CA ALA A 243 13.93 16.63 11.90
C ALA A 243 13.83 17.37 13.24
N PRO A 244 12.86 17.03 14.12
CA PRO A 244 12.86 17.57 15.47
C PRO A 244 14.22 17.28 16.11
N LYS A 245 14.84 18.32 16.70
CA LYS A 245 16.06 18.14 17.49
C LYS A 245 15.77 17.11 18.60
N PRO A 246 16.77 16.28 18.95
CA PRO A 246 16.62 15.26 19.98
C PRO A 246 16.12 15.84 21.30
#